data_AF-M7XJY6-F1
#
_entry.id   AF-M7XJY6-F1
#
_cell.length_a   1.000
_cell.length_b   1.000
_cell.length_c   1.000
_cell.angle_alpha   90.00
_cell.angle_beta   90.00
_cell.angle_gamma   90.00
#
_symmetry.space_group_name_H-M   'P 1'
#
loop_
_entity.id
_entity.type
_entity.pdbx_description
1 polymer ?
#
loop_
_entity_poly.entity_id
_entity_poly.type
_entity_poly.pdbx_seq_one_letter_code
_entity_poly.pdbx_strand_id
1 'polypeptide(L)'
;MSDNAASPRASPEAAVKEPASMRLPDETWVSIFRLLGYKTLLHVRRICKRFKDLLEVRHKPRAQLDFDDVFFRQAPPAKLEKKQKYKLHPMLNDVDCARVTPTEAEIMHYKEGSGDETFNGYDYPAAKEFATAPACTSIDIELNESKVGKVSNKRGVTVSQVLVACGKFWEKPIPDSVANRVRRQGGWPRNEKITKLTTMGDHCFFEGWGQPTGLGEGKVRLASHWFGS
;
A
#
# COMPACT_ATOMS: atom_id res chain seq x y z
N MET A 1 -27.95 -72.49 19.96
CA MET A 1 -28.19 -71.09 19.56
C MET A 1 -27.69 -70.21 20.69
N SER A 2 -26.44 -69.75 20.58
CA SER A 2 -25.86 -68.77 21.50
C SER A 2 -25.07 -67.80 20.63
N ASP A 3 -25.70 -66.68 20.30
CA ASP A 3 -25.13 -65.62 19.50
C ASP A 3 -24.11 -64.85 20.34
N ASN A 4 -22.87 -64.85 19.86
CA ASN A 4 -21.75 -64.13 20.45
C ASN A 4 -21.79 -62.69 19.88
N ALA A 5 -22.33 -61.76 20.67
CA ALA A 5 -22.37 -60.35 20.30
C ALA A 5 -20.96 -59.75 20.32
N ALA A 6 -20.42 -59.47 19.13
CA ALA A 6 -19.17 -58.73 18.97
C ALA A 6 -19.39 -57.25 19.31
N SER A 7 -18.70 -56.77 20.35
CA SER A 7 -18.54 -55.33 20.62
C SER A 7 -17.89 -54.62 19.43
N PRO A 8 -18.44 -53.49 18.95
CA PRO A 8 -17.76 -52.67 17.97
C PRO A 8 -16.55 -51.99 18.65
N ARG A 9 -15.35 -52.32 18.17
CA ARG A 9 -14.13 -51.57 18.49
C ARG A 9 -14.33 -50.13 18.05
N ALA A 10 -14.31 -49.20 18.99
CA ALA A 10 -14.16 -47.78 18.70
C ALA A 10 -12.81 -47.58 17.98
N SER A 11 -12.87 -47.22 16.71
CA SER A 11 -11.71 -46.70 15.98
C SER A 11 -11.24 -45.42 16.68
N PRO A 12 -9.94 -45.26 16.97
CA PRO A 12 -9.42 -43.97 17.44
C PRO A 12 -9.52 -42.99 16.27
N GLU A 13 -10.58 -42.18 16.32
CA GLU A 13 -10.75 -41.00 15.51
C GLU A 13 -9.46 -40.19 15.58
N ALA A 14 -8.82 -40.03 14.42
CA ALA A 14 -7.53 -39.39 14.30
C ALA A 14 -7.64 -37.95 14.81
N ALA A 15 -7.25 -37.72 16.06
CA ALA A 15 -6.99 -36.39 16.57
C ALA A 15 -5.96 -35.76 15.62
N VAL A 16 -6.44 -34.84 14.76
CA VAL A 16 -5.60 -34.05 13.87
C VAL A 16 -4.66 -33.27 14.77
N LYS A 17 -3.48 -33.85 15.02
CA LYS A 17 -2.45 -33.24 15.85
C LYS A 17 -2.06 -31.94 15.16
N GLU A 18 -2.37 -30.83 15.82
CA GLU A 18 -2.03 -29.48 15.36
C GLU A 18 -0.58 -29.47 14.84
N PRO A 19 -0.30 -28.86 13.66
CA PRO A 19 1.03 -28.86 13.07
C PRO A 19 2.10 -28.41 14.07
N ALA A 20 3.29 -29.01 14.04
CA ALA A 20 4.33 -28.73 15.03
C ALA A 20 4.69 -27.23 15.13
N SER A 21 4.63 -26.50 14.01
CA SER A 21 4.83 -25.05 13.97
C SER A 21 3.78 -24.28 14.76
N MET A 22 2.53 -24.71 14.75
CA MET A 22 1.44 -24.09 15.49
C MET A 22 1.55 -24.31 17.01
N ARG A 23 2.45 -25.19 17.47
CA ARG A 23 2.69 -25.41 18.91
C ARG A 23 3.69 -24.42 19.51
N LEU A 24 4.33 -23.58 18.70
CA LEU A 24 5.26 -22.58 19.22
C LEU A 24 4.52 -21.55 20.09
N PRO A 25 5.12 -21.04 21.17
CA PRO A 25 4.57 -19.95 21.97
C PRO A 25 4.37 -18.67 21.13
N ASP A 26 3.42 -17.84 21.55
CA ASP A 26 3.11 -16.56 20.89
C ASP A 26 4.33 -15.64 20.85
N GLU A 27 5.17 -15.65 21.88
CA GLU A 27 6.39 -14.85 21.98
C GLU A 27 7.41 -15.22 20.89
N THR A 28 7.51 -16.51 20.56
CA THR A 28 8.37 -17.02 19.50
C THR A 28 7.85 -16.58 18.14
N TRP A 29 6.54 -16.70 17.90
CA TRP A 29 5.92 -16.22 16.66
C TRP A 29 6.08 -14.72 16.46
N VAL A 30 5.87 -13.93 17.51
CA VAL A 30 6.09 -12.48 17.47
C VAL A 30 7.55 -12.16 17.13
N SER A 31 8.51 -12.90 17.68
CA SER A 31 9.94 -12.72 17.37
C SER A 31 10.26 -13.05 15.91
N ILE A 32 9.66 -14.10 15.35
CA ILE A 32 9.77 -14.44 13.93
C ILE A 32 9.17 -13.33 13.07
N PHE A 33 7.96 -12.85 13.41
CA PHE A 33 7.27 -11.81 12.65
C PHE A 33 8.05 -10.49 12.60
N ARG A 34 8.86 -10.16 13.61
CA ARG A 34 9.75 -8.97 13.58
C ARG A 34 10.79 -9.01 12.47
N LEU A 35 11.15 -10.20 11.99
CA LEU A 35 12.13 -10.37 10.94
C LEU A 35 11.49 -10.28 9.54
N LEU A 36 10.16 -10.18 9.47
CA LEU A 36 9.42 -10.18 8.22
C LEU A 36 9.10 -8.75 7.76
N GLY A 37 9.13 -8.55 6.44
CA GLY A 37 8.70 -7.30 5.83
C GLY A 37 7.18 -7.17 5.73
N TYR A 38 6.72 -5.96 5.44
CA TYR A 38 5.30 -5.60 5.31
C TYR A 38 4.47 -6.58 4.46
N LYS A 39 4.92 -6.90 3.24
CA LYS A 39 4.18 -7.80 2.32
C LYS A 39 4.04 -9.21 2.90
N THR A 40 5.11 -9.75 3.47
CA THR A 40 5.09 -11.07 4.12
C THR A 40 4.16 -11.08 5.33
N LEU A 41 4.17 -10.02 6.13
CA LEU A 41 3.28 -9.88 7.29
C LEU A 41 1.80 -9.80 6.89
N LEU A 42 1.47 -9.13 5.77
CA LEU A 42 0.11 -9.16 5.22
C LEU A 42 -0.34 -10.57 4.83
N HIS A 43 0.56 -11.39 4.27
CA HIS A 43 0.25 -12.79 3.97
C HIS A 43 0.07 -13.60 5.25
N VAL A 44 0.97 -13.44 6.22
CA VAL A 44 0.90 -14.12 7.53
C VAL A 44 -0.43 -13.85 8.23
N ARG A 45 -0.89 -12.60 8.21
CA ARG A 45 -2.20 -12.17 8.75
C ARG A 45 -3.39 -12.96 8.17
N ARG A 46 -3.26 -13.49 6.96
CA ARG A 46 -4.32 -14.24 6.26
C ARG A 46 -4.25 -15.76 6.49
N ILE A 47 -3.17 -16.27 7.09
CA ILE A 47 -2.97 -17.72 7.28
C ILE A 47 -3.97 -18.29 8.28
N CYS A 48 -4.06 -17.69 9.47
CA CYS A 48 -4.98 -18.15 10.51
C CYS A 48 -5.37 -17.01 11.46
N LYS A 49 -6.50 -17.20 12.17
CA LYS A 49 -7.01 -16.23 13.14
C LYS A 49 -5.99 -15.88 14.22
N ARG A 50 -5.24 -16.87 14.73
CA ARG A 50 -4.22 -16.65 15.76
C ARG A 50 -3.12 -15.68 15.30
N PHE A 51 -2.61 -15.83 14.07
CA PHE A 51 -1.58 -14.91 13.56
C PHE A 51 -2.14 -13.53 13.27
N LYS A 52 -3.36 -13.46 12.74
CA LYS A 52 -4.07 -12.18 12.61
C LYS A 52 -4.14 -11.46 13.95
N ASP A 53 -4.59 -12.15 15.00
CA ASP A 53 -4.71 -11.59 16.33
C ASP A 53 -3.32 -11.12 16.83
N LEU A 54 -2.27 -11.95 16.71
CA LEU A 54 -0.90 -11.55 17.10
C LEU A 54 -0.37 -10.29 16.40
N LEU A 55 -0.82 -10.01 15.17
CA LEU A 55 -0.41 -8.84 14.37
C LEU A 55 -1.33 -7.62 14.54
N GLU A 56 -2.51 -7.79 15.14
CA GLU A 56 -3.54 -6.75 15.32
C GLU A 56 -3.79 -6.38 16.78
N VAL A 57 -3.29 -7.14 17.75
CA VAL A 57 -3.56 -6.92 19.19
C VAL A 57 -3.01 -5.55 19.64
N ARG A 58 -3.94 -4.59 19.77
CA ARG A 58 -3.74 -3.23 20.28
C ARG A 58 -3.63 -3.11 21.81
N HIS A 59 -3.82 -4.20 22.55
CA HIS A 59 -4.06 -4.15 24.00
C HIS A 59 -3.32 -5.26 24.77
N LYS A 60 -2.00 -5.34 24.63
CA LYS A 60 -1.18 -6.07 25.63
C LYS A 60 -0.26 -5.11 26.40
N PRO A 61 0.01 -5.37 27.69
CA PRO A 61 0.69 -4.41 28.55
C PRO A 61 2.14 -4.21 28.11
N ARG A 62 2.46 -2.96 27.72
CA ARG A 62 3.75 -2.23 27.80
C ARG A 62 5.05 -2.84 27.27
N ALA A 63 5.10 -4.11 26.87
CA ALA A 63 6.32 -4.79 26.41
C ALA A 63 6.15 -5.62 25.12
N GLN A 64 4.92 -5.75 24.61
CA GLN A 64 4.68 -6.44 23.34
C GLN A 64 4.54 -5.42 22.22
N LEU A 65 5.47 -5.53 21.27
CA LEU A 65 5.74 -4.58 20.19
C LEU A 65 4.48 -4.18 19.43
N ASP A 66 4.49 -2.91 19.02
CA ASP A 66 3.49 -2.34 18.15
C ASP A 66 3.86 -2.63 16.69
N PHE A 67 3.17 -3.59 16.06
CA PHE A 67 3.27 -3.79 14.61
C PHE A 67 2.63 -2.62 13.84
N ASP A 68 1.96 -1.67 14.50
CA ASP A 68 1.40 -0.49 13.84
C ASP A 68 2.48 0.38 13.17
N ASP A 69 3.74 0.37 13.62
CA ASP A 69 4.82 1.03 12.86
C ASP A 69 5.08 0.32 11.53
N VAL A 70 5.16 -1.01 11.56
CA VAL A 70 5.42 -1.84 10.36
C VAL A 70 4.25 -1.80 9.37
N PHE A 71 3.02 -1.74 9.88
CA PHE A 71 1.80 -1.58 9.09
C PHE A 71 1.43 -0.11 8.85
N PHE A 72 2.31 0.85 9.17
CA PHE A 72 2.05 2.28 8.91
C PHE A 72 0.72 2.78 9.51
N ARG A 73 0.30 2.23 10.66
CA ARG A 73 -0.91 2.60 11.41
C ARG A 73 -0.62 3.54 12.58
N GLN A 74 0.66 3.77 12.90
CA GLN A 74 1.07 4.67 13.98
C GLN A 74 0.87 6.14 13.57
N ALA A 75 0.06 6.87 14.34
CA ALA A 75 -0.23 8.28 14.11
C ALA A 75 1.03 9.16 14.19
N PRO A 76 1.01 10.38 13.62
CA PRO A 76 2.15 11.29 13.68
C PRO A 76 2.60 11.53 15.13
N PRO A 77 3.92 11.51 15.41
CA PRO A 77 4.41 11.75 16.76
C PRO A 77 4.10 13.18 17.20
N ALA A 78 3.84 13.36 18.50
CA ALA A 78 3.50 14.67 19.06
C ALA A 78 4.62 15.72 18.88
N LYS A 79 5.87 15.26 18.81
CA LYS A 79 7.04 16.10 18.50
C LYS A 79 7.66 15.61 17.20
N LEU A 80 7.66 16.47 16.19
CA LEU A 80 8.20 16.19 14.86
C LEU A 80 9.64 16.69 14.79
N GLU A 81 10.58 15.80 14.53
CA GLU A 81 12.00 16.15 14.52
C GLU A 81 12.41 16.80 13.19
N LYS A 82 13.34 17.77 13.23
CA LYS A 82 13.79 18.50 12.03
C LYS A 82 14.57 17.64 11.03
N LYS A 83 15.16 16.52 11.46
CA LYS A 83 15.98 15.62 10.62
C LYS A 83 15.45 14.19 10.61
N GLN A 84 14.14 14.03 10.77
CA GLN A 84 13.50 12.72 10.80
C GLN A 84 13.64 12.03 9.45
N LYS A 85 14.07 10.76 9.47
CA LYS A 85 14.02 9.87 8.31
C LYS A 85 12.62 9.30 8.19
N TYR A 86 12.13 9.18 6.96
CA TYR A 86 10.81 8.64 6.66
C TYR A 86 10.97 7.42 5.76
N LYS A 87 10.29 6.33 6.11
CA LYS A 87 10.07 5.20 5.21
C LYS A 87 8.80 5.45 4.42
N LEU A 88 8.82 5.19 3.13
CA LEU A 88 7.62 5.25 2.30
C LEU A 88 6.80 3.98 2.44
N HIS A 89 5.48 4.11 2.43
CA HIS A 89 4.57 2.98 2.41
C HIS A 89 4.78 2.12 1.13
N PRO A 90 5.00 0.79 1.24
CA PRO A 90 5.31 -0.07 0.08
C PRO A 90 4.27 0.00 -1.04
N MET A 91 2.99 0.14 -0.72
CA MET A 91 1.91 0.31 -1.71
C MET A 91 2.15 1.47 -2.68
N LEU A 92 2.77 2.57 -2.23
CA LEU A 92 3.05 3.71 -3.12
C LEU A 92 4.11 3.38 -4.18
N ASN A 93 4.97 2.39 -3.94
CA ASN A 93 5.89 1.87 -4.95
C ASN A 93 5.25 0.80 -5.84
N ASP A 94 4.20 0.15 -5.36
CA ASP A 94 3.50 -0.90 -6.11
C ASP A 94 2.45 -0.32 -7.08
N VAL A 95 1.92 0.89 -6.83
CA VAL A 95 0.93 1.54 -7.70
C VAL A 95 1.60 2.42 -8.76
N ASP A 96 1.10 2.38 -9.99
CA ASP A 96 1.53 3.31 -11.05
C ASP A 96 0.99 4.73 -10.76
N CYS A 97 1.79 5.54 -10.08
CA CYS A 97 1.42 6.92 -9.74
C CYS A 97 1.47 7.88 -10.94
N ALA A 98 1.95 7.46 -12.11
CA ALA A 98 1.92 8.24 -13.35
C ALA A 98 0.61 8.03 -14.14
N ARG A 99 -0.16 6.98 -13.83
CA ARG A 99 -1.42 6.66 -14.51
C ARG A 99 -2.65 6.59 -13.60
N VAL A 100 -2.45 6.74 -12.29
CA VAL A 100 -3.53 6.82 -11.30
C VAL A 100 -4.55 7.90 -11.64
N THR A 101 -5.83 7.59 -11.40
CA THR A 101 -6.96 8.53 -11.38
C THR A 101 -7.50 8.65 -9.94
N PRO A 102 -8.41 9.60 -9.65
CA PRO A 102 -9.02 9.68 -8.33
C PRO A 102 -9.83 8.44 -7.92
N THR A 103 -10.20 7.58 -8.86
CA THR A 103 -11.02 6.38 -8.63
C THR A 103 -10.30 5.06 -8.95
N GLU A 104 -9.23 5.10 -9.73
CA GLU A 104 -8.48 3.91 -10.16
C GLU A 104 -6.99 4.09 -9.86
N ALA A 105 -6.42 3.17 -9.09
CA ALA A 105 -5.01 3.13 -8.74
C ALA A 105 -4.43 1.76 -9.05
N GLU A 106 -4.04 1.53 -10.30
CA GLU A 106 -3.57 0.22 -10.76
C GLU A 106 -2.28 -0.22 -10.03
N ILE A 107 -2.29 -1.43 -9.48
CA ILE A 107 -1.11 -2.07 -8.91
C ILE A 107 -0.27 -2.69 -10.05
N MET A 108 0.99 -2.28 -10.15
CA MET A 108 1.95 -2.75 -11.13
C MET A 108 2.40 -4.19 -10.81
N HIS A 109 2.03 -5.14 -11.66
CA HIS A 109 2.53 -6.52 -11.60
C HIS A 109 3.68 -6.70 -12.61
N TYR A 110 4.93 -6.45 -12.18
CA TYR A 110 6.11 -6.67 -13.04
C TYR A 110 6.61 -8.12 -13.11
N LYS A 111 5.86 -9.12 -12.62
CA LYS A 111 6.30 -10.53 -12.69
C LYS A 111 5.25 -11.51 -13.22
N GLU A 112 5.63 -12.06 -14.37
CA GLU A 112 5.38 -13.42 -14.89
C GLU A 112 3.93 -13.92 -14.91
N GLY A 113 3.29 -13.68 -16.06
CA GLY A 113 2.40 -14.67 -16.67
C GLY A 113 0.97 -14.70 -16.14
N SER A 114 0.04 -14.47 -17.08
CA SER A 114 -1.39 -14.78 -17.02
C SER A 114 -2.25 -13.95 -16.05
N GLY A 115 -2.83 -12.88 -16.61
CA GLY A 115 -4.08 -12.31 -16.16
C GLY A 115 -4.24 -10.86 -16.62
N ASP A 116 -5.30 -10.56 -17.37
CA ASP A 116 -5.80 -9.18 -17.59
C ASP A 116 -6.44 -8.59 -16.30
N GLU A 117 -6.15 -9.18 -15.14
CA GLU A 117 -6.69 -8.76 -13.86
C GLU A 117 -5.95 -7.50 -13.38
N THR A 118 -6.64 -6.37 -13.52
CA THR A 118 -6.20 -5.10 -12.94
C THR A 118 -6.68 -5.03 -11.50
N PHE A 119 -5.74 -4.79 -10.57
CA PHE A 119 -6.06 -4.61 -9.15
C PHE A 119 -6.06 -3.14 -8.80
N ASN A 120 -7.17 -2.65 -8.25
CA ASN A 120 -7.27 -1.27 -7.79
C ASN A 120 -6.77 -1.13 -6.35
N GLY A 121 -5.71 -0.36 -6.17
CA GLY A 121 -5.10 -0.07 -4.88
C GLY A 121 -6.06 0.56 -3.87
N TYR A 122 -7.09 1.30 -4.32
CA TYR A 122 -8.07 1.89 -3.40
C TYR A 122 -8.90 0.84 -2.65
N ASP A 123 -9.01 -0.39 -3.16
CA ASP A 123 -9.83 -1.45 -2.56
C ASP A 123 -9.14 -2.15 -1.38
N TYR A 124 -7.84 -1.90 -1.18
CA TYR A 124 -7.07 -2.57 -0.13
C TYR A 124 -7.00 -1.73 1.16
N PRO A 125 -6.98 -2.36 2.35
CA PRO A 125 -6.81 -1.67 3.62
C PRO A 125 -5.57 -0.75 3.68
N ALA A 126 -4.51 -1.11 2.96
CA ALA A 126 -3.28 -0.35 2.80
C ALA A 126 -3.52 1.10 2.32
N ALA A 127 -4.58 1.35 1.54
CA ALA A 127 -4.93 2.69 1.10
C ALA A 127 -5.33 3.63 2.27
N LYS A 128 -5.74 3.06 3.41
CA LYS A 128 -6.12 3.80 4.63
C LYS A 128 -4.97 3.94 5.62
N GLU A 129 -3.86 3.26 5.38
CA GLU A 129 -2.64 3.34 6.19
C GLU A 129 -1.88 4.64 5.87
N PHE A 130 -0.98 5.06 6.75
CA PHE A 130 -0.19 6.28 6.56
C PHE A 130 0.81 6.11 5.42
N ALA A 131 1.00 7.17 4.64
CA ALA A 131 1.91 7.17 3.49
C ALA A 131 3.38 7.01 3.91
N THR A 132 3.72 7.34 5.16
CA THR A 132 5.08 7.24 5.68
C THR A 132 5.13 6.66 7.10
N ALA A 133 6.26 6.07 7.46
CA ALA A 133 6.60 5.70 8.84
C ALA A 133 7.91 6.43 9.24
N PRO A 134 7.88 7.30 10.27
CA PRO A 134 6.70 7.73 11.03
C PRO A 134 5.72 8.51 10.15
N ALA A 135 4.45 8.62 10.58
CA ALA A 135 3.45 9.34 9.81
C ALA A 135 3.76 10.84 9.73
N CYS A 136 3.82 11.37 8.51
CA CYS A 136 3.97 12.80 8.24
C CYS A 136 2.60 13.49 8.19
N THR A 137 2.58 14.79 8.46
CA THR A 137 1.34 15.60 8.40
C THR A 137 1.20 16.34 7.08
N SER A 138 2.25 16.37 6.26
CA SER A 138 2.26 17.01 4.97
C SER A 138 3.24 16.37 4.00
N ILE A 139 2.85 16.21 2.74
CA ILE A 139 3.69 15.73 1.64
C ILE A 139 3.62 16.72 0.47
N ASP A 140 4.78 17.20 0.03
CA ASP A 140 4.95 17.90 -1.25
C ASP A 140 5.31 16.85 -2.31
N ILE A 141 4.46 16.71 -3.33
CA ILE A 141 4.55 15.64 -4.33
C ILE A 141 5.09 16.22 -5.64
N GLU A 142 6.06 15.52 -6.21
CA GLU A 142 6.64 15.80 -7.51
C GLU A 142 6.62 14.53 -8.37
N LEU A 143 5.97 14.62 -9.53
CA LEU A 143 5.92 13.54 -10.52
C LEU A 143 6.55 14.05 -11.79
N ASN A 144 7.55 13.34 -12.32
CA ASN A 144 8.15 13.67 -13.62
C ASN A 144 8.58 15.15 -13.71
N GLU A 145 9.33 15.59 -12.69
CA GLU A 145 9.80 16.98 -12.48
C GLU A 145 8.67 18.03 -12.35
N SER A 146 7.41 17.62 -12.46
CA SER A 146 6.26 18.47 -12.33
C SER A 146 5.79 18.50 -10.87
N LYS A 147 5.58 19.72 -10.36
CA LYS A 147 4.96 19.92 -9.05
C LYS A 147 3.49 19.51 -9.11
N VAL A 148 3.16 18.37 -8.50
CA VAL A 148 1.79 17.87 -8.39
C VAL A 148 0.99 18.77 -7.45
N GLY A 149 1.59 19.06 -6.30
CA GLY A 149 1.03 19.89 -5.25
C GLY A 149 1.36 19.36 -3.87
N LYS A 150 0.64 19.89 -2.88
CA LYS A 150 0.82 19.56 -1.47
C LYS A 150 -0.42 18.87 -0.92
N VAL A 151 -0.21 17.77 -0.21
CA VAL A 151 -1.24 17.07 0.58
C VAL A 151 -0.95 17.31 2.05
N SER A 152 -1.97 17.65 2.84
CA SER A 152 -1.80 17.86 4.28
C SER A 152 -2.96 17.29 5.08
N ASN A 153 -2.63 16.66 6.20
CA ASN A 153 -3.57 16.08 7.14
C ASN A 153 -2.93 16.06 8.54
N LYS A 154 -3.53 16.80 9.49
CA LYS A 154 -3.02 16.89 10.88
C LYS A 154 -2.98 15.53 11.59
N ARG A 155 -3.82 14.57 11.17
CA ARG A 155 -3.86 13.22 11.72
C ARG A 155 -2.90 12.24 11.04
N GLY A 156 -2.14 12.71 10.05
CA GLY A 156 -1.25 11.90 9.23
C GLY A 156 -1.78 11.75 7.80
N VAL A 157 -0.91 11.90 6.81
CA VAL A 157 -1.26 11.72 5.39
C VAL A 157 -1.34 10.24 5.08
N THR A 158 -2.43 9.79 4.46
CA THR A 158 -2.65 8.39 4.06
C THR A 158 -2.18 8.10 2.64
N VAL A 159 -1.98 6.82 2.32
CA VAL A 159 -1.68 6.36 0.95
C VAL A 159 -2.74 6.84 -0.03
N SER A 160 -4.02 6.66 0.27
CA SER A 160 -5.13 7.13 -0.57
C SER A 160 -5.09 8.63 -0.85
N GLN A 161 -4.71 9.45 0.13
CA GLN A 161 -4.61 10.90 -0.06
C GLN A 161 -3.50 11.29 -1.04
N VAL A 162 -2.38 10.55 -1.03
CA VAL A 162 -1.29 10.73 -2.00
C VAL A 162 -1.76 10.31 -3.39
N LEU A 163 -2.36 9.12 -3.53
CA LEU A 163 -2.86 8.61 -4.81
C LEU A 163 -3.91 9.52 -5.44
N VAL A 164 -4.88 10.00 -4.65
CA VAL A 164 -5.90 10.95 -5.13
C VAL A 164 -5.27 12.27 -5.57
N ALA A 165 -4.22 12.75 -4.89
CA ALA A 165 -3.54 13.98 -5.29
C ALA A 165 -2.81 13.82 -6.64
N CYS A 166 -2.14 12.69 -6.85
CA CYS A 166 -1.56 12.32 -8.14
C CYS A 166 -2.64 12.23 -9.22
N GLY A 167 -3.74 11.53 -8.97
CA GLY A 167 -4.82 11.38 -9.94
C GLY A 167 -5.49 12.71 -10.31
N LYS A 168 -5.74 13.57 -9.31
CA LYS A 168 -6.25 14.93 -9.57
C LYS A 168 -5.29 15.77 -10.40
N PHE A 169 -3.99 15.59 -10.26
CA PHE A 169 -3.02 16.31 -11.09
C PHE A 169 -3.09 15.85 -12.55
N TRP A 170 -3.19 14.55 -12.76
CA TRP A 170 -3.29 13.93 -14.09
C TRP A 170 -4.60 14.28 -14.81
N GLU A 171 -5.70 14.41 -14.08
CA GLU A 171 -7.01 14.81 -14.62
C GLU A 171 -7.16 16.31 -14.92
N LYS A 172 -6.17 17.15 -14.57
CA LYS A 172 -6.25 18.59 -14.83
C LYS A 172 -6.44 18.84 -16.34
N PRO A 173 -7.38 19.72 -16.73
CA PRO A 173 -7.50 20.13 -18.12
C PRO A 173 -6.23 20.84 -18.57
N ILE A 174 -5.92 20.69 -19.85
CA ILE A 174 -4.83 21.39 -20.51
C ILE A 174 -5.38 22.57 -21.34
N PRO A 175 -4.54 23.55 -21.73
CA PRO A 175 -4.99 24.67 -22.55
C PRO A 175 -5.66 24.21 -23.86
N ASP A 176 -6.72 24.92 -24.28
CA ASP A 176 -7.55 24.53 -25.44
C ASP A 176 -6.76 24.39 -26.73
N SER A 177 -5.73 25.21 -26.94
CA SER A 177 -4.85 25.11 -28.11
C SER A 177 -4.13 23.76 -28.19
N VAL A 178 -3.67 23.25 -27.04
CA VAL A 178 -3.02 21.95 -26.92
C VAL A 178 -4.07 20.84 -27.01
N ALA A 179 -5.21 20.98 -26.33
CA ALA A 179 -6.29 20.00 -26.37
C ALA A 179 -6.81 19.77 -27.80
N ASN A 180 -7.02 20.84 -28.56
CA ASN A 180 -7.44 20.78 -29.96
C ASN A 180 -6.38 20.18 -30.89
N ARG A 181 -5.09 20.31 -30.56
CA ARG A 181 -4.02 19.62 -31.29
C ARG A 181 -4.05 18.13 -31.00
N VAL A 182 -4.12 17.73 -29.72
CA VAL A 182 -4.18 16.33 -29.30
C VAL A 182 -5.41 15.63 -29.88
N ARG A 183 -6.61 16.24 -29.81
CA ARG A 183 -7.83 15.70 -30.42
C ARG A 183 -7.66 15.41 -31.91
N ARG A 184 -7.07 16.36 -32.66
CA ARG A 184 -6.82 16.19 -34.09
C ARG A 184 -5.82 15.07 -34.38
N GLN A 185 -4.77 14.94 -33.58
CA GLN A 185 -3.75 13.90 -33.73
C GLN A 185 -4.30 12.51 -33.38
N GLY A 186 -5.10 12.40 -32.31
CA GLY A 186 -5.70 11.15 -31.86
C GLY A 186 -7.01 10.78 -32.56
N GLY A 187 -7.53 11.64 -33.46
CA GLY A 187 -8.82 11.42 -34.13
C GLY A 187 -10.04 11.47 -33.20
N TRP A 188 -9.95 12.18 -32.08
CA TRP A 188 -10.99 12.21 -31.05
C TRP A 188 -12.08 13.26 -31.31
N PRO A 189 -13.31 13.04 -30.80
CA PRO A 189 -14.40 14.01 -30.85
C PRO A 189 -14.01 15.37 -30.26
N ARG A 190 -14.62 16.46 -30.74
CA ARG A 190 -14.34 17.83 -30.27
C ARG A 190 -14.65 18.03 -28.78
N ASN A 191 -15.63 17.30 -28.25
CA ASN A 191 -16.07 17.35 -26.87
C ASN A 191 -15.29 16.40 -25.95
N GLU A 192 -14.35 15.60 -26.47
CA GLU A 192 -13.55 14.69 -25.66
C GLU A 192 -12.72 15.47 -24.63
N LYS A 193 -12.71 15.02 -23.38
CA LYS A 193 -12.00 15.72 -22.29
C LYS A 193 -10.52 15.38 -22.37
N ILE A 194 -9.69 16.36 -22.74
CA ILE A 194 -8.25 16.16 -22.79
C ILE A 194 -7.62 16.60 -21.48
N THR A 195 -6.92 15.66 -20.85
CA THR A 195 -6.24 15.87 -19.57
C THR A 195 -4.73 15.83 -19.75
N LYS A 196 -3.97 16.10 -18.68
CA LYS A 196 -2.51 15.93 -18.70
C LYS A 196 -2.12 14.49 -19.01
N LEU A 197 -2.81 13.51 -18.41
CA LEU A 197 -2.56 12.09 -18.65
C LEU A 197 -2.74 11.75 -20.13
N THR A 198 -3.86 12.16 -20.68
CA THR A 198 -4.20 11.97 -22.09
C THR A 198 -3.16 12.60 -23.04
N THR A 199 -2.58 13.74 -22.63
CA THR A 199 -1.56 14.45 -23.42
C THR A 199 -0.20 13.75 -23.39
N MET A 200 0.15 13.11 -22.27
CA MET A 200 1.38 12.35 -22.12
C MET A 200 1.31 10.99 -22.83
N GLY A 201 0.13 10.39 -22.90
CA GLY A 201 -0.08 9.08 -23.52
C GLY A 201 0.88 8.03 -22.94
N ASP A 202 1.53 7.28 -23.84
CA ASP A 202 2.47 6.20 -23.47
C ASP A 202 3.81 6.71 -22.93
N HIS A 203 4.07 8.02 -22.98
CA HIS A 203 5.29 8.64 -22.43
C HIS A 203 5.19 8.93 -20.93
N CYS A 204 4.12 8.49 -20.26
CA CYS A 204 4.00 8.55 -18.82
C CYS A 204 4.60 7.27 -18.20
N PHE A 205 5.83 7.39 -17.68
CA PHE A 205 6.53 6.32 -16.95
C PHE A 205 6.61 6.64 -15.47
N PHE A 206 6.62 5.58 -14.66
CA PHE A 206 6.82 5.64 -13.22
C PHE A 206 7.75 4.50 -12.79
N GLU A 207 8.97 4.84 -12.38
CA GLU A 207 9.98 3.86 -11.91
C GLU A 207 10.03 3.78 -10.38
N GLY A 208 8.92 4.17 -9.73
CA GLY A 208 8.84 4.26 -8.28
C GLY A 208 9.23 5.62 -7.73
N TRP A 209 9.31 5.68 -6.40
CA TRP A 209 9.63 6.90 -5.68
C TRP A 209 11.08 6.93 -5.20
N GLY A 210 11.69 8.11 -5.26
CA GLY A 210 12.92 8.40 -4.54
C GLY A 210 12.73 8.34 -3.03
N GLN A 211 13.84 8.33 -2.29
CA GLN A 211 13.81 8.33 -0.83
C GLN A 211 13.08 9.58 -0.30
N PRO A 212 12.07 9.42 0.57
CA PRO A 212 11.34 10.55 1.13
C PRO A 212 12.28 11.50 1.89
N THR A 213 12.24 12.79 1.55
CA THR A 213 13.11 13.80 2.15
C THR A 213 12.35 14.60 3.19
N GLY A 214 12.78 14.55 4.46
CA GLY A 214 12.20 15.36 5.53
C GLY A 214 12.53 16.85 5.35
N LEU A 215 11.49 17.69 5.30
CA LEU A 215 11.60 19.15 5.24
C LEU A 215 11.44 19.81 6.64
N GLY A 216 11.28 18.99 7.67
CA GLY A 216 11.05 19.39 9.06
C GLY A 216 9.57 19.54 9.42
N GLU A 217 9.26 19.48 10.71
CA GLU A 217 7.89 19.67 11.25
C GLU A 217 6.85 18.73 10.62
N GLY A 218 7.22 17.49 10.30
CA GLY A 218 6.32 16.51 9.69
C GLY A 218 5.98 16.79 8.23
N LYS A 219 6.74 17.66 7.57
CA LYS A 219 6.67 17.90 6.12
C LYS A 219 7.69 17.00 5.41
N VAL A 220 7.25 16.36 4.35
CA VAL A 220 8.05 15.44 3.53
C VAL A 220 7.97 15.87 2.07
N ARG A 221 9.08 15.79 1.34
CA ARG A 221 9.10 15.85 -0.12
C ARG A 221 9.17 14.43 -0.67
N LEU A 222 8.31 14.14 -1.63
CA LEU A 222 8.24 12.87 -2.32
C LEU A 222 8.34 13.13 -3.83
N ALA A 223 9.41 12.64 -4.45
CA ALA A 223 9.70 12.83 -5.87
C ALA A 223 9.83 11.48 -6.56
N SER A 224 9.20 11.30 -7.72
CA SER A 224 9.32 10.06 -8.50
C SER A 224 10.69 9.95 -9.17
N HIS A 225 11.13 8.71 -9.41
CA HIS A 225 12.20 8.43 -10.35
C HIS A 225 11.74 8.75 -11.78
N TRP A 226 12.67 9.25 -12.59
CA TRP A 226 12.45 9.52 -14.02
C TRP A 226 12.96 8.35 -14.84
N PHE A 227 12.41 8.17 -16.04
CA PHE A 227 12.83 7.13 -16.98
C PHE A 227 14.35 7.15 -17.23
N GLY A 228 15.04 6.07 -16.85
CA GLY A 228 16.49 5.92 -17.03
C GLY A 228 17.35 6.55 -15.92
N SER A 229 16.80 6.70 -14.70
CA SER A 229 17.52 7.17 -13.50
C SER A 229 18.10 6.08 -12.62
#